data_AF-A0A6N8Z0W2-F1
#
_entry.id   AF-A0A6N8Z0W2-F1
#
_cell.length_a   1.000
_cell.length_b   1.000
_cell.length_c   1.000
_cell.angle_alpha   90.00
_cell.angle_beta   90.00
_cell.angle_gamma   90.00
#
_symmetry.space_group_name_H-M   'P 1'
#
loop_
_entity.id
_entity.type
_entity.pdbx_description
1 polymer ?
#
loop_
_entity_poly.entity_id
_entity_poly.type
_entity_poly.pdbx_seq_one_letter_code
_entity_poly.pdbx_strand_id
1 'polypeptide(L)'
;MFELYPELADERELNPATRAFVLGYISHLTADELWITTMFRPHFSKDNTLAGSEVEAQIWDRALQLEMDRQAHLHTNGLGHAGSLICSADQGVEINFISPDTLGEWRQWVARFMSWEFDWVRLKRALNRMYRDNNDVQEIVDRFLADMPRSLDAVYDKVPRGEIETYRQAALSQTLLQVKEYLGEA
;
A
#
# COMPACT_ATOMS: atom_id res chain seq x y z
N MET A 1 18.58 -5.60 -1.41
CA MET A 1 18.09 -6.94 -1.04
C MET A 1 19.02 -8.01 -1.59
N PHE A 2 19.22 -8.10 -2.92
CA PHE A 2 20.10 -9.09 -3.54
C PHE A 2 21.58 -9.04 -3.12
N GLU A 3 22.11 -7.87 -2.71
CA GLU A 3 23.47 -7.81 -2.15
C GLU A 3 23.61 -8.58 -0.83
N LEU A 4 22.54 -8.62 -0.02
CA LEU A 4 22.52 -9.32 1.28
C LEU A 4 22.04 -10.78 1.15
N TYR A 5 21.24 -11.06 0.12
CA TYR A 5 20.65 -12.37 -0.17
C TYR A 5 20.84 -12.71 -1.67
N PRO A 6 22.09 -12.96 -2.10
CA PRO A 6 22.42 -13.16 -3.51
C PRO A 6 21.76 -14.40 -4.12
N GLU A 7 21.38 -15.38 -3.29
CA GLU A 7 20.63 -16.56 -3.72
C GLU A 7 19.27 -16.22 -4.34
N LEU A 8 18.71 -15.05 -4.01
CA LEU A 8 17.42 -14.59 -4.56
C LEU A 8 17.55 -13.90 -5.92
N ALA A 9 18.78 -13.60 -6.36
CA ALA A 9 19.04 -12.81 -7.56
C ALA A 9 18.87 -13.59 -8.87
N ASP A 10 19.07 -14.91 -8.86
CA ASP A 10 18.88 -15.78 -10.03
C ASP A 10 17.55 -16.53 -9.91
N GLU A 11 16.54 -16.07 -10.64
CA GLU A 11 15.17 -16.57 -10.61
C GLU A 11 15.02 -18.03 -11.09
N ARG A 12 16.03 -18.55 -11.80
CA ARG A 12 16.02 -19.91 -12.37
C ARG A 12 16.39 -20.96 -11.32
N GLU A 13 17.17 -20.56 -10.33
CA GLU A 13 17.56 -21.41 -9.20
C GLU A 13 16.49 -21.41 -8.09
N LEU A 14 15.50 -20.52 -8.18
CA LEU A 14 14.42 -20.44 -7.20
C LEU A 14 13.28 -21.41 -7.50
N ASN A 15 12.73 -21.97 -6.43
CA ASN A 15 11.47 -22.67 -6.52
C ASN A 15 10.32 -21.68 -6.90
N PRO A 16 9.21 -22.15 -7.49
CA PRO A 16 8.13 -21.28 -7.95
C PRO A 16 7.51 -20.39 -6.85
N ALA A 17 7.44 -20.86 -5.61
CA ALA A 17 6.87 -20.10 -4.50
C ALA A 17 7.78 -18.94 -4.09
N THR A 18 9.08 -19.19 -3.93
CA THR A 18 10.08 -18.14 -3.65
C THR A 18 10.12 -17.11 -4.78
N ARG A 19 10.09 -17.55 -6.05
CA ARG A 19 10.03 -16.63 -7.18
C ARG A 19 8.78 -15.75 -7.15
N ALA A 20 7.60 -16.33 -6.93
CA ALA A 20 6.35 -15.56 -6.81
C ALA A 20 6.40 -14.56 -5.65
N PHE A 21 7.00 -14.94 -4.51
CA PHE A 21 7.23 -14.04 -3.38
C PHE A 21 8.13 -12.86 -3.77
N VAL A 22 9.27 -13.10 -4.43
CA VAL A 22 10.20 -12.03 -4.84
C VAL A 22 9.52 -11.07 -5.82
N LEU A 23 8.74 -11.57 -6.78
CA LEU A 23 7.97 -10.73 -7.71
C LEU A 23 6.96 -9.84 -6.98
N GLY A 24 6.22 -10.40 -6.01
CA GLY A 24 5.31 -9.64 -5.16
C GLY A 24 6.03 -8.59 -4.31
N TYR A 25 7.21 -8.94 -3.79
CA TYR A 25 8.05 -8.05 -2.99
C TYR A 25 8.57 -6.86 -3.80
N ILE A 26 9.06 -7.10 -5.03
CA ILE A 26 9.45 -6.06 -5.98
C ILE A 26 8.26 -5.14 -6.26
N SER A 27 7.11 -5.72 -6.62
CA SER A 27 5.89 -4.95 -6.91
C SER A 27 5.48 -4.04 -5.76
N HIS A 28 5.55 -4.54 -4.52
CA HIS A 28 5.23 -3.76 -3.33
C HIS A 28 6.19 -2.60 -3.12
N LEU A 29 7.51 -2.85 -3.19
CA LEU A 29 8.52 -1.80 -3.01
C LEU A 29 8.43 -0.73 -4.10
N THR A 30 8.20 -1.13 -5.35
CA THR A 30 8.02 -0.19 -6.46
C THR A 30 6.82 0.72 -6.24
N ALA A 31 5.68 0.17 -5.80
CA ALA A 31 4.49 0.96 -5.48
C ALA A 31 4.78 1.96 -4.32
N ASP A 32 5.40 1.50 -3.24
CA ASP A 32 5.74 2.34 -2.09
C ASP A 32 6.71 3.47 -2.45
N GLU A 33 7.77 3.17 -3.21
CA GLU A 33 8.75 4.16 -3.65
C GLU A 33 8.12 5.22 -4.56
N LEU A 34 7.30 4.79 -5.51
CA LEU A 34 6.58 5.72 -6.39
C LEU A 34 5.59 6.58 -5.60
N TRP A 35 4.85 6.00 -4.66
CA TRP A 35 3.97 6.81 -3.81
C TRP A 35 4.76 7.86 -3.05
N ILE A 36 5.90 7.47 -2.45
CA ILE A 36 6.74 8.40 -1.70
C ILE A 36 7.25 9.54 -2.58
N THR A 37 7.72 9.22 -3.78
CA THR A 37 8.42 10.17 -4.65
C THR A 37 7.48 11.03 -5.50
N THR A 38 6.33 10.51 -5.91
CA THR A 38 5.39 11.21 -6.81
C THR A 38 4.16 11.74 -6.08
N MET A 39 3.79 11.19 -4.91
CA MET A 39 2.59 11.62 -4.16
C MET A 39 2.96 12.25 -2.81
N PHE A 40 3.62 11.50 -1.94
CA PHE A 40 3.89 11.94 -0.56
C PHE A 40 4.80 13.16 -0.50
N ARG A 41 6.00 13.08 -1.08
CA ARG A 41 6.95 14.21 -1.03
C ARG A 41 6.39 15.47 -1.70
N PRO A 42 5.78 15.39 -2.90
CA PRO A 42 5.25 16.57 -3.58
C PRO A 42 4.05 17.20 -2.88
N HIS A 43 3.22 16.44 -2.16
CA HIS A 43 1.93 16.96 -1.65
C HIS A 43 1.76 16.95 -0.12
N PHE A 44 2.41 16.03 0.59
CA PHE A 44 2.14 15.75 2.01
C PHE A 44 3.37 15.86 2.91
N SER A 45 4.56 16.15 2.36
CA SER A 45 5.75 16.40 3.16
C SER A 45 5.65 17.68 3.98
N LYS A 46 6.47 17.79 5.03
CA LYS A 46 6.49 18.96 5.93
C LYS A 46 6.86 20.27 5.22
N ASP A 47 7.54 20.17 4.08
CA ASP A 47 7.99 21.32 3.29
C ASP A 47 6.88 21.83 2.35
N ASN A 48 5.75 21.13 2.25
CA ASN A 48 4.62 21.50 1.42
C ASN A 48 3.54 22.27 2.22
N THR A 49 2.89 23.25 1.59
CA THR A 49 1.88 24.13 2.21
C THR A 49 0.45 23.90 1.68
N LEU A 50 0.17 22.78 1.01
CA LEU A 50 -1.16 22.46 0.45
C LEU A 50 -2.18 22.23 1.55
N ALA A 51 -1.79 21.53 2.61
CA ALA A 51 -2.56 21.39 3.83
C ALA A 51 -2.19 22.49 4.83
N GLY A 52 -3.13 22.88 5.68
CA GLY A 52 -2.95 23.88 6.73
C GLY A 52 -2.12 23.38 7.92
N SER A 53 -1.85 22.08 8.01
CA SER A 53 -0.98 21.48 9.03
C SER A 53 -0.40 20.13 8.60
N GLU A 54 0.67 19.68 9.28
CA GLU A 54 1.25 18.34 9.08
C GLU A 54 0.22 17.22 9.36
N VAL A 55 -0.60 17.37 10.40
CA VAL A 55 -1.63 16.39 10.73
C VAL A 55 -2.65 16.27 9.60
N GLU A 56 -3.10 17.41 9.06
CA GLU A 56 -4.03 17.43 7.94
C GLU A 56 -3.42 16.80 6.68
N ALA A 57 -2.16 17.09 6.37
CA ALA A 57 -1.45 16.45 5.26
C ALA A 57 -1.42 14.92 5.39
N GLN A 58 -1.16 14.40 6.59
CA GLN A 58 -1.15 12.95 6.83
C GLN A 58 -2.54 12.32 6.78
N ILE A 59 -3.58 13.07 7.18
CA ILE A 59 -4.98 12.64 7.00
C ILE A 59 -5.29 12.54 5.51
N TRP A 60 -4.91 13.53 4.70
CA TRP A 60 -5.15 13.53 3.26
C TRP A 60 -4.39 12.40 2.55
N ASP A 61 -3.11 12.20 2.85
CA ASP A 61 -2.30 11.08 2.37
C ASP A 61 -2.99 9.74 2.62
N ARG A 62 -3.39 9.49 3.88
CA ARG A 62 -4.04 8.24 4.26
C ARG A 62 -5.44 8.11 3.66
N ALA A 63 -6.18 9.20 3.53
CA ALA A 63 -7.52 9.21 2.95
C ALA A 63 -7.47 8.84 1.46
N LEU A 64 -6.49 9.35 0.71
CA LEU A 64 -6.31 8.98 -0.70
C LEU A 64 -5.89 7.52 -0.87
N GLN A 65 -5.00 7.00 -0.02
CA GLN A 65 -4.66 5.57 -0.01
C GLN A 65 -5.89 4.69 0.27
N LEU A 66 -6.72 5.07 1.25
CA LEU A 66 -7.96 4.35 1.57
C LEU A 66 -9.00 4.46 0.46
N GLU A 67 -9.12 5.61 -0.21
CA GLU A 67 -10.00 5.73 -1.36
C GLU A 67 -9.53 4.81 -2.50
N MET A 68 -8.22 4.67 -2.74
CA MET A 68 -7.70 3.69 -3.69
C MET A 68 -8.06 2.26 -3.29
N ASP A 69 -7.91 1.89 -2.01
CA ASP A 69 -8.35 0.59 -1.49
C ASP A 69 -9.85 0.35 -1.75
N ARG A 70 -10.69 1.36 -1.51
CA ARG A 70 -12.13 1.29 -1.73
C ARG A 70 -12.46 1.06 -3.19
N GLN A 71 -11.81 1.81 -4.10
CA GLN A 71 -12.01 1.67 -5.54
C GLN A 71 -11.55 0.30 -6.03
N ALA A 72 -10.40 -0.19 -5.57
CA ALA A 72 -9.92 -1.54 -5.89
C ALA A 72 -10.93 -2.60 -5.45
N HIS A 73 -11.46 -2.49 -4.23
CA HIS A 73 -12.47 -3.41 -3.71
C HIS A 73 -13.75 -3.41 -4.56
N LEU A 74 -14.21 -2.23 -5.02
CA LEU A 74 -15.37 -2.12 -5.91
C LEU A 74 -15.11 -2.74 -7.29
N HIS A 75 -13.94 -2.48 -7.88
CA HIS A 75 -13.58 -3.00 -9.21
C HIS A 75 -13.42 -4.51 -9.25
N THR A 76 -13.00 -5.13 -8.14
CA THR A 76 -12.84 -6.59 -8.05
C THR A 76 -14.11 -7.31 -7.57
N ASN A 77 -15.21 -6.59 -7.32
CA ASN A 77 -16.42 -7.12 -6.67
C ASN A 77 -16.09 -7.80 -5.33
N GLY A 78 -15.28 -7.12 -4.52
CA GLY A 78 -14.64 -7.64 -3.31
C GLY A 78 -13.30 -8.33 -3.58
N LEU A 79 -12.52 -8.56 -2.53
CA LEU A 79 -11.24 -9.31 -2.62
C LEU A 79 -11.36 -10.75 -2.11
N GLY A 80 -12.58 -11.21 -1.80
CA GLY A 80 -12.84 -12.51 -1.19
C GLY A 80 -12.33 -13.71 -2.01
N HIS A 81 -12.42 -13.65 -3.34
CA HIS A 81 -11.86 -14.69 -4.20
C HIS A 81 -10.33 -14.77 -4.09
N ALA A 82 -9.66 -13.63 -4.07
CA ALA A 82 -8.21 -13.56 -3.90
C ALA A 82 -7.76 -13.97 -2.48
N GLY A 83 -8.60 -13.79 -1.46
CA GLY A 83 -8.35 -14.31 -0.12
C GLY A 83 -8.13 -15.82 -0.08
N SER A 84 -8.86 -16.59 -0.90
CA SER A 84 -8.67 -18.04 -1.02
C SER A 84 -7.33 -18.43 -1.66
N LEU A 85 -6.82 -17.61 -2.58
CA LEU A 85 -5.55 -17.82 -3.26
C LEU A 85 -4.34 -17.57 -2.33
N ILE A 86 -4.51 -16.75 -1.30
CA ILE A 86 -3.45 -16.39 -0.35
C ILE A 86 -3.30 -17.39 0.79
N CYS A 87 -4.31 -18.23 1.06
CA CYS A 87 -4.33 -19.13 2.21
C CYS A 87 -3.09 -20.02 2.36
N SER A 88 -2.40 -20.35 1.26
CA SER A 88 -1.17 -21.15 1.25
C SER A 88 0.01 -20.46 0.56
N ALA A 89 -0.04 -19.14 0.36
CA ALA A 89 0.99 -18.41 -0.39
C ALA A 89 2.36 -18.36 0.31
N ASP A 90 2.40 -18.65 1.61
CA ASP A 90 3.63 -18.77 2.41
C ASP A 90 4.34 -20.13 2.24
N GLN A 91 3.64 -21.14 1.75
CA GLN A 91 4.14 -22.51 1.72
C GLN A 91 5.23 -22.68 0.65
N GLY A 92 6.40 -23.19 1.06
CA GLY A 92 7.54 -23.42 0.18
C GLY A 92 8.35 -22.15 -0.16
N VAL A 93 8.00 -21.00 0.42
CA VAL A 93 8.82 -19.79 0.29
C VAL A 93 10.09 -19.94 1.11
N GLU A 94 11.24 -19.85 0.43
CA GLU A 94 12.57 -20.02 0.99
C GLU A 94 13.30 -18.67 0.97
N ILE A 95 13.05 -17.84 1.99
CA ILE A 95 13.70 -16.54 2.19
C ILE A 95 14.35 -16.48 3.57
N ASN A 96 15.58 -15.95 3.64
CA ASN A 96 16.38 -15.97 4.88
C ASN A 96 16.24 -14.69 5.72
N PHE A 97 15.45 -13.71 5.28
CA PHE A 97 15.25 -12.43 5.99
C PHE A 97 13.93 -12.31 6.75
N ILE A 98 13.00 -13.26 6.56
CA ILE A 98 11.75 -13.37 7.32
C ILE A 98 11.63 -14.82 7.73
N SER A 99 11.38 -15.09 9.03
CA SER A 99 11.17 -16.46 9.49
C SER A 99 9.86 -17.04 8.90
N PRO A 100 9.78 -18.37 8.70
CA PRO A 100 8.54 -19.02 8.25
C PRO A 100 7.33 -18.68 9.13
N ASP A 101 7.52 -18.60 10.45
CA ASP A 101 6.48 -18.23 11.40
C ASP A 101 5.96 -16.81 11.16
N THR A 102 6.87 -15.83 11.03
CA THR A 102 6.50 -14.44 10.77
C THR A 102 5.85 -14.27 9.39
N LEU A 103 6.34 -14.98 8.37
CA LEU A 103 5.71 -14.98 7.05
C LEU A 103 4.29 -15.58 7.11
N GLY A 104 4.12 -16.68 7.85
CA GLY A 104 2.85 -17.32 8.10
C GLY A 104 1.85 -16.40 8.82
N GLU A 105 2.29 -15.68 9.85
CA GLU A 105 1.50 -14.67 10.57
C GLU A 105 1.09 -13.52 9.66
N TRP A 106 2.03 -12.98 8.89
CA TRP A 106 1.77 -11.91 7.93
C TRP A 106 0.74 -12.34 6.88
N ARG A 107 0.89 -13.54 6.29
CA ARG A 107 -0.07 -14.11 5.34
C ARG A 107 -1.47 -14.27 5.95
N GLN A 108 -1.58 -14.69 7.22
CA GLN A 108 -2.89 -14.76 7.89
C GLN A 108 -3.50 -13.38 8.06
N TRP A 109 -2.69 -12.39 8.40
CA TRP A 109 -3.14 -11.01 8.51
C TRP A 109 -3.64 -10.47 7.16
N VAL A 110 -2.90 -10.69 6.06
CA VAL A 110 -3.31 -10.29 4.70
C VAL A 110 -4.61 -10.98 4.29
N ALA A 111 -4.73 -12.29 4.52
CA ALA A 111 -5.95 -13.04 4.19
C ALA A 111 -7.18 -12.49 4.94
N ARG A 112 -7.05 -12.16 6.23
CA ARG A 112 -8.11 -11.52 7.01
C ARG A 112 -8.43 -10.13 6.49
N PHE A 113 -7.40 -9.33 6.20
CA PHE A 113 -7.56 -7.98 5.67
C PHE A 113 -8.36 -7.97 4.36
N MET A 114 -8.11 -8.92 3.45
CA MET A 114 -8.82 -9.02 2.18
C MET A 114 -10.27 -9.48 2.29
N SER A 115 -10.63 -10.15 3.40
CA SER A 115 -12.02 -10.51 3.71
C SER A 115 -12.83 -9.39 4.34
N TRP A 116 -12.20 -8.27 4.70
CA TRP A 116 -12.91 -7.16 5.32
C TRP A 116 -13.61 -6.31 4.28
N GLU A 117 -14.83 -5.90 4.60
CA GLU A 117 -15.50 -4.81 3.92
C GLU A 117 -14.73 -3.50 4.13
N PHE A 118 -14.80 -2.61 3.15
CA PHE A 118 -14.18 -1.30 3.28
C PHE A 118 -14.92 -0.45 4.32
N ASP A 119 -14.15 0.21 5.20
CA ASP A 119 -14.67 1.15 6.21
C ASP A 119 -13.68 2.30 6.45
N TRP A 120 -14.19 3.53 6.44
CA TRP A 120 -13.45 4.74 6.73
C TRP A 120 -12.94 4.83 8.19
N VAL A 121 -13.49 4.06 9.13
CA VAL A 121 -12.93 3.92 10.49
C VAL A 121 -11.47 3.44 10.46
N ARG A 122 -11.02 2.80 9.37
CA ARG A 122 -9.61 2.46 9.15
C ARG A 122 -8.70 3.69 9.16
N LEU A 123 -9.19 4.86 8.71
CA LEU A 123 -8.46 6.14 8.80
C LEU A 123 -8.19 6.47 10.26
N LYS A 124 -9.22 6.47 11.11
CA LYS A 124 -9.09 6.71 12.55
C LYS A 124 -8.12 5.74 13.21
N ARG A 125 -8.17 4.44 12.87
CA ARG A 125 -7.21 3.44 13.40
C ARG A 125 -5.78 3.71 12.95
N ALA A 126 -5.56 4.16 11.71
CA ALA A 126 -4.23 4.49 11.21
C ALA A 126 -3.64 5.70 11.94
N LEU A 127 -4.40 6.78 12.08
CA LEU A 127 -3.94 8.01 12.75
C LEU A 127 -3.74 7.80 14.25
N ASN A 128 -4.57 6.97 14.91
CA ASN A 128 -4.36 6.58 16.31
C ASN A 128 -3.01 5.88 16.54
N ARG A 129 -2.49 5.15 15.56
CA ARG A 129 -1.16 4.51 15.68
C ARG A 129 -0.04 5.53 15.53
N MET A 130 -0.23 6.57 14.71
CA MET A 130 0.77 7.60 14.44
C MET A 130 0.83 8.66 15.55
N TYR A 131 -0.33 9.03 16.11
CA TYR A 131 -0.49 10.10 17.10
C TYR A 131 -1.15 9.60 18.38
N ARG A 132 -0.66 8.46 18.91
CA ARG A 132 -1.22 7.84 20.11
C ARG A 132 -1.38 8.88 21.24
N ASP A 133 -2.54 8.85 21.89
CA ASP A 133 -2.92 9.72 23.01
C ASP A 133 -3.04 11.22 22.69
N ASN A 134 -3.11 11.61 21.41
CA ASN A 134 -3.40 12.98 20.99
C ASN A 134 -4.88 13.17 20.64
N ASN A 135 -5.66 13.71 21.59
CA ASN A 135 -7.10 13.93 21.41
C ASN A 135 -7.43 14.93 20.31
N ASP A 136 -6.60 15.97 20.13
CA ASP A 136 -6.83 17.00 19.10
C ASP A 136 -6.78 16.39 17.70
N VAL A 137 -5.85 15.46 17.45
CA VAL A 137 -5.78 14.72 16.19
C VAL A 137 -7.02 13.87 15.97
N GLN A 138 -7.56 13.24 17.03
CA GLN A 138 -8.77 12.43 16.92
C GLN A 138 -9.99 13.29 16.56
N GLU A 139 -10.11 14.49 17.14
CA GLU A 139 -11.18 15.43 16.78
C GLU A 139 -11.08 15.94 15.34
N ILE A 140 -9.86 16.14 14.82
CA ILE A 140 -9.66 16.51 13.41
C ILE A 140 -10.10 15.36 12.49
N VAL A 141 -9.70 14.12 12.79
CA VAL A 141 -10.12 12.95 12.01
C VAL A 141 -11.63 12.75 12.08
N ASP A 142 -12.24 12.88 13.26
CA ASP A 142 -13.69 12.73 13.43
C ASP A 142 -14.46 13.79 12.65
N ARG A 143 -13.99 15.04 12.63
CA ARG A 143 -14.58 16.10 11.79
C ARG A 143 -14.43 15.79 10.30
N PHE A 144 -13.24 15.33 9.88
CA PHE A 144 -12.99 14.93 8.49
C PHE A 144 -13.96 13.81 8.06
N LEU A 145 -14.14 12.80 8.90
CA LEU A 145 -15.02 11.66 8.63
C LEU A 145 -16.51 12.05 8.65
N ALA A 146 -16.92 12.94 9.55
CA ALA A 146 -18.30 13.40 9.66
C ALA A 146 -18.78 14.19 8.43
N ASP A 147 -17.86 14.78 7.67
CA ASP A 147 -18.17 15.58 6.47
C ASP A 147 -17.93 14.83 5.14
N MET A 148 -17.75 13.51 5.18
CA MET A 148 -17.67 12.69 3.98
C MET A 148 -19.00 12.69 3.19
N PRO A 149 -18.98 12.77 1.84
CA PRO A 149 -17.81 12.72 0.97
C PRO A 149 -17.12 14.07 0.71
N ARG A 150 -17.68 15.20 1.19
CA ARG A 150 -17.18 16.55 0.89
C ARG A 150 -15.73 16.76 1.32
N SER A 151 -15.33 16.19 2.46
CA SER A 151 -13.92 16.21 2.91
C SER A 151 -12.98 15.65 1.85
N LEU A 152 -13.35 14.54 1.19
CA LEU A 152 -12.54 13.92 0.16
C LEU A 152 -12.55 14.74 -1.14
N ASP A 153 -13.67 15.35 -1.49
CA ASP A 153 -13.75 16.27 -2.64
C ASP A 153 -12.82 17.48 -2.43
N ALA A 154 -12.75 18.03 -1.22
CA ALA A 154 -11.81 19.10 -0.88
C ALA A 154 -10.34 18.68 -1.00
N VAL A 155 -10.01 17.41 -0.70
CA VAL A 155 -8.67 16.87 -0.99
C VAL A 155 -8.42 16.82 -2.50
N TYR A 156 -9.40 16.38 -3.28
CA TYR A 156 -9.27 16.29 -4.75
C TYR A 156 -9.18 17.65 -5.45
N ASP A 157 -9.69 18.73 -4.84
CA ASP A 157 -9.46 20.10 -5.31
C ASP A 157 -7.99 20.53 -5.20
N LYS A 158 -7.24 19.92 -4.28
CA LYS A 158 -5.80 20.20 -4.04
C LYS A 158 -4.88 19.20 -4.70
N VAL A 159 -5.27 17.93 -4.71
CA VAL A 159 -4.54 16.81 -5.31
C VAL A 159 -5.47 16.17 -6.33
N PRO A 160 -5.44 16.62 -7.59
CA PRO A 160 -6.38 16.17 -8.60
C PRO A 160 -6.37 14.66 -8.79
N ARG A 161 -7.52 14.08 -9.15
CA ARG A 161 -7.65 12.64 -9.46
C ARG A 161 -6.66 12.17 -10.53
N GLY A 162 -6.25 13.07 -11.44
CA GLY A 162 -5.25 12.79 -12.48
C GLY A 162 -3.87 12.44 -11.92
N GLU A 163 -3.48 12.98 -10.76
CA GLU A 163 -2.20 12.65 -10.10
C GLU A 163 -2.23 11.20 -9.58
N ILE A 164 -3.36 10.80 -8.98
CA ILE A 164 -3.57 9.42 -8.53
C ILE A 164 -3.54 8.44 -9.72
N GLU A 165 -4.19 8.79 -10.83
CA GLU A 165 -4.18 7.93 -12.00
C GLU A 165 -2.78 7.85 -12.63
N THR A 166 -2.05 8.96 -12.68
CA THR A 166 -0.66 9.00 -13.13
C THR A 166 0.22 8.10 -12.27
N TYR A 167 0.07 8.17 -10.94
CA TYR A 167 0.74 7.26 -10.01
C TYR A 167 0.40 5.79 -10.30
N ARG A 168 -0.89 5.44 -10.49
CA ARG A 168 -1.31 4.06 -10.75
C ARG A 168 -0.70 3.50 -12.03
N GLN A 169 -0.70 4.29 -13.10
CA GLN A 169 -0.10 3.89 -14.38
C GLN A 169 1.42 3.75 -14.29
N ALA A 170 2.08 4.67 -13.56
CA ALA A 170 3.51 4.56 -13.30
C ALA A 170 3.84 3.33 -12.46
N ALA A 171 3.08 3.05 -11.39
CA ALA A 171 3.27 1.89 -10.53
C ALA A 171 3.15 0.58 -11.30
N LEU A 172 2.14 0.45 -12.16
CA LEU A 172 1.99 -0.72 -13.04
C LEU A 172 3.17 -0.84 -14.01
N SER A 173 3.51 0.23 -14.71
CA SER A 173 4.55 0.23 -15.74
C SER A 173 5.93 -0.08 -15.16
N GLN A 174 6.28 0.54 -14.04
CA GLN A 174 7.56 0.34 -13.36
C GLN A 174 7.63 -1.05 -12.72
N THR A 175 6.53 -1.55 -12.15
CA THR A 175 6.49 -2.92 -11.63
C THR A 175 6.77 -3.92 -12.74
N LEU A 176 6.11 -3.79 -13.91
CA LEU A 176 6.34 -4.67 -15.05
C LEU A 176 7.77 -4.60 -15.56
N LEU A 177 8.39 -3.42 -15.58
CA LEU A 177 9.78 -3.27 -15.97
C LEU A 177 10.71 -3.99 -14.99
N GLN A 178 10.58 -3.72 -13.69
CA GLN A 178 11.41 -4.34 -12.65
C GLN A 178 11.25 -5.86 -12.59
N VAL A 179 10.02 -6.35 -12.79
CA VAL A 179 9.73 -7.79 -12.88
C VAL A 179 10.40 -8.41 -14.11
N LYS A 180 10.32 -7.77 -15.28
CA LYS A 180 10.99 -8.28 -16.49
C LYS A 180 12.50 -8.27 -16.37
N GLU A 181 13.07 -7.20 -15.81
CA GLU A 181 14.51 -7.12 -15.54
C GLU A 181 14.95 -8.26 -14.62
N TYR A 182 14.19 -8.52 -13.55
CA TYR A 182 14.44 -9.64 -12.64
C TYR A 182 14.32 -11.01 -13.32
N LEU A 183 13.37 -11.19 -14.24
CA LEU A 183 13.18 -12.44 -14.98
C LEU A 183 14.11 -12.58 -16.21
N GLY A 184 14.98 -11.60 -16.48
CA GLY A 184 15.83 -11.59 -17.67
C GLY A 184 15.08 -11.41 -18.99
N GLU A 185 13.87 -10.83 -18.96
CA GLU A 185 12.97 -10.59 -20.11
C GLU A 185 13.01 -9.14 -20.62
N ALA A 186 13.96 -8.32 -20.14
CA ALA A 186 14.11 -6.90 -20.47
C ALA A 186 14.91 -6.63 -21.75
#